data_AF-A0A955T753-F1
#
_entry.id   AF-A0A955T753-F1
#
_cell.length_a   1.000
_cell.length_b   1.000
_cell.length_c   1.000
_cell.angle_alpha   90.00
_cell.angle_beta   90.00
_cell.angle_gamma   90.00
#
_symmetry.space_group_name_H-M   'P 1'
#
loop_
_entity.id
_entity.type
_entity.pdbx_description
1 polymer ?
#
loop_
_entity_poly.entity_id
_entity_poly.type
_entity_poly.pdbx_seq_one_letter_code
_entity_poly.pdbx_strand_id
1 'polypeptide(L)'
;MNRSNSSPAQTRQWRLWGYVSRIFLIGSLFVILGLNLSLAQVAPPTLTTPDNGPNIPKTSVKQVADTEIQEIADLEMGWNLISLQVLPNDPSPSAVLAGLTQFGSQVDLNSAVDSLWCYDAQLERWLTWSPGGELNNIPGAGIQDMKIYQGYWLKLKFAGLKLHVEGSLPENGAVTLYPGWNLIG
;
A
#
# COMPACT_ATOMS: atom_id res chain seq x y z
N MET A 1 40.31 -54.62 -4.98
CA MET A 1 39.41 -54.00 -5.98
C MET A 1 38.42 -53.15 -5.21
N ASN A 2 38.64 -51.82 -5.11
CA ASN A 2 37.96 -50.74 -5.89
C ASN A 2 36.43 -50.75 -5.71
N ARG A 3 35.70 -49.64 -5.43
CA ARG A 3 35.99 -48.21 -5.33
C ARG A 3 34.74 -47.49 -4.75
N SER A 4 34.99 -46.51 -3.87
CA SER A 4 34.27 -45.22 -3.68
C SER A 4 32.79 -45.06 -4.09
N ASN A 5 31.97 -44.74 -3.09
CA ASN A 5 30.82 -43.85 -3.22
C ASN A 5 31.27 -42.47 -3.72
N SER A 6 30.64 -41.96 -4.78
CA SER A 6 30.60 -40.53 -5.07
C SER A 6 29.31 -40.19 -5.82
N SER A 7 28.57 -39.25 -5.26
CA SER A 7 27.33 -38.67 -5.78
C SER A 7 27.58 -37.91 -7.09
N PRO A 8 26.71 -38.01 -8.11
CA PRO A 8 26.81 -37.14 -9.26
C PRO A 8 26.30 -35.73 -8.90
N ALA A 9 27.24 -34.78 -8.82
CA ALA A 9 26.94 -33.36 -8.82
C ALA A 9 26.21 -32.97 -10.12
N GLN A 10 24.93 -32.61 -10.00
CA GLN A 10 24.16 -32.00 -11.08
C GLN A 10 24.52 -30.50 -11.14
N THR A 11 25.45 -30.17 -12.03
CA THR A 11 25.87 -28.82 -12.37
C THR A 11 24.69 -28.07 -13.00
N ARG A 12 24.03 -27.18 -12.25
CA ARG A 12 23.00 -26.29 -12.81
C ARG A 12 23.69 -25.25 -13.70
N GLN A 13 23.50 -25.42 -15.00
CA GLN A 13 23.95 -24.47 -16.01
C GLN A 13 23.12 -23.19 -15.94
N TRP A 14 23.80 -22.07 -15.76
CA TRP A 14 23.23 -20.73 -15.88
C TRP A 14 22.92 -20.46 -17.35
N ARG A 15 21.63 -20.47 -17.72
CA ARG A 15 21.18 -19.96 -19.01
C ARG A 15 20.89 -18.47 -18.86
N LEU A 16 21.83 -17.65 -19.32
CA LEU A 16 21.59 -16.24 -19.64
C LEU A 16 20.50 -16.16 -20.72
N TRP A 17 19.31 -15.71 -20.35
CA TRP A 17 18.30 -15.29 -21.31
C TRP A 17 18.42 -13.78 -21.50
N GLY A 18 18.78 -13.39 -22.73
CA GLY A 18 18.81 -12.01 -23.16
C GLY A 18 17.40 -11.41 -23.16
N TYR A 19 17.24 -10.28 -22.51
CA TYR A 19 16.05 -9.45 -22.61
C TYR A 19 16.00 -8.79 -23.99
N VAL A 20 15.02 -9.17 -24.80
CA VAL A 20 14.63 -8.42 -25.99
C VAL A 20 13.54 -7.45 -25.56
N SER A 21 13.88 -6.17 -25.43
CA SER A 21 12.91 -5.09 -25.22
C SER A 21 11.86 -5.12 -26.31
N ARG A 22 10.60 -5.36 -25.93
CA ARG A 22 9.44 -5.11 -26.78
C ARG A 22 8.73 -3.86 -26.25
N ILE A 23 9.00 -2.75 -26.93
CA ILE A 23 8.20 -1.52 -26.85
C ILE A 23 6.82 -1.87 -27.41
N PHE A 24 5.80 -1.85 -26.54
CA PHE A 24 4.40 -1.83 -26.98
C PHE A 24 3.89 -0.39 -26.84
N LEU A 25 3.72 0.27 -27.98
CA LEU A 25 2.84 1.43 -28.11
C LEU A 25 1.40 0.93 -27.89
N ILE A 26 0.73 1.41 -26.84
CA ILE A 26 -0.71 1.23 -26.69
C ILE A 26 -1.37 2.57 -26.97
N GLY A 27 -2.12 2.60 -28.07
CA GLY A 27 -2.94 3.73 -28.49
C GLY A 27 -4.05 4.00 -27.48
N SER A 28 -4.22 5.28 -27.16
CA SER A 28 -5.34 5.79 -26.40
C SER A 28 -6.65 5.52 -27.13
N LEU A 29 -7.57 4.82 -26.48
CA LEU A 29 -8.97 4.75 -26.87
C LEU A 29 -9.80 5.20 -25.66
N PHE A 30 -10.19 6.47 -25.66
CA PHE A 30 -11.17 7.00 -24.71
C PHE A 30 -12.56 6.47 -25.11
N VAL A 31 -13.12 5.57 -24.30
CA VAL A 31 -14.55 5.26 -24.32
C VAL A 31 -15.21 6.10 -23.23
N ILE A 32 -15.91 7.16 -23.64
CA ILE A 32 -16.75 7.96 -22.75
C ILE A 32 -18.06 7.17 -22.54
N LEU A 33 -18.16 6.47 -21.42
CA LEU A 33 -19.43 5.96 -20.91
C LEU A 33 -20.11 7.07 -20.12
N GLY A 34 -21.27 7.50 -20.60
CA GLY A 34 -22.07 8.58 -20.04
C GLY A 34 -22.54 8.27 -18.63
N LEU A 35 -22.02 9.02 -17.65
CA LEU A 35 -22.65 9.19 -16.35
C LEU A 35 -23.72 10.28 -16.48
N ASN A 36 -24.96 9.85 -16.32
CA ASN A 36 -26.14 10.70 -16.25
C ASN A 36 -26.15 11.40 -14.88
N LEU A 37 -25.49 12.56 -14.77
CA LEU A 37 -25.60 13.44 -13.62
C LEU A 37 -26.92 14.21 -13.74
N SER A 38 -27.96 13.73 -13.07
CA SER A 38 -29.18 14.51 -12.84
C SER A 38 -28.83 15.73 -11.99
N LEU A 39 -28.83 16.91 -12.62
CA LEU A 39 -28.79 18.20 -11.92
C LEU A 39 -30.16 18.40 -11.24
N ALA A 40 -30.23 18.12 -9.94
CA ALA A 40 -31.33 18.63 -9.13
C ALA A 40 -31.24 20.16 -9.12
N GLN A 41 -32.16 20.80 -9.86
CA GLN A 41 -32.25 22.26 -9.98
C GLN A 41 -32.76 22.83 -8.64
N VAL A 42 -31.87 23.40 -7.84
CA VAL A 42 -32.23 24.16 -6.63
C VAL A 42 -32.88 25.48 -7.07
N ALA A 43 -34.12 25.72 -6.63
CA ALA A 43 -34.85 26.94 -6.96
C ALA A 43 -34.13 28.20 -6.41
N PRO A 44 -34.19 29.35 -7.11
CA PRO A 44 -33.53 30.58 -6.67
C PRO A 44 -34.24 31.19 -5.46
N PRO A 45 -33.52 31.76 -4.47
CA PRO A 45 -34.13 32.45 -3.35
C PRO A 45 -34.73 33.79 -3.79
N THR A 46 -35.95 34.08 -3.32
CA THR A 46 -36.60 35.38 -3.45
C THR A 46 -35.82 36.44 -2.68
N LEU A 47 -35.35 37.48 -3.38
CA LEU A 47 -34.74 38.66 -2.76
C LEU A 47 -35.83 39.53 -2.09
N THR A 48 -35.74 39.65 -0.77
CA THR A 48 -36.24 40.82 -0.03
C THR A 48 -35.08 41.36 0.80
N THR A 49 -34.77 42.65 0.64
CA THR A 49 -33.88 43.44 1.52
C THR A 49 -34.38 44.88 1.42
N PRO A 50 -34.28 45.69 2.50
CA PRO A 50 -33.02 45.98 3.22
C PRO A 50 -33.21 45.83 4.75
N ASP A 51 -32.23 45.79 5.66
CA ASP A 51 -30.93 46.45 5.81
C ASP A 51 -30.25 45.89 7.09
N ASN A 52 -28.93 46.08 7.22
CA ASN A 52 -28.08 46.04 8.43
C ASN A 52 -27.30 44.75 8.79
N GLY A 53 -26.13 44.62 8.14
CA GLY A 53 -24.91 44.02 8.70
C GLY A 53 -24.65 42.54 8.34
N PRO A 54 -23.57 42.18 7.63
CA PRO A 54 -23.30 40.78 7.35
C PRO A 54 -22.69 40.11 8.60
N ASN A 55 -23.56 39.55 9.45
CA ASN A 55 -23.18 38.46 10.34
C ASN A 55 -23.05 37.23 9.44
N ILE A 56 -21.87 37.03 8.82
CA ILE A 56 -21.61 35.89 7.94
C ILE A 56 -21.67 34.64 8.83
N PRO A 57 -22.66 33.73 8.66
CA PRO A 57 -22.53 32.44 9.28
C PRO A 57 -21.29 31.81 8.66
N LYS A 58 -20.31 31.49 9.50
CA LYS A 58 -19.10 30.76 9.11
C LYS A 58 -19.54 29.36 8.70
N THR A 59 -20.04 29.21 7.48
CA THR A 59 -20.26 27.92 6.87
C THR A 59 -18.88 27.35 6.64
N SER A 60 -18.36 26.61 7.63
CA SER A 60 -17.22 25.73 7.43
C SER A 60 -17.65 24.74 6.36
N VAL A 61 -17.31 25.03 5.11
CA VAL A 61 -17.26 24.02 4.06
C VAL A 61 -16.33 22.96 4.62
N LYS A 62 -16.86 21.78 4.96
CA LYS A 62 -16.02 20.60 5.21
C LYS A 62 -15.23 20.41 3.91
N GLN A 63 -13.94 20.75 3.96
CA GLN A 63 -13.00 20.40 2.91
C GLN A 63 -13.18 18.91 2.68
N VAL A 64 -13.56 18.54 1.46
CA VAL A 64 -13.48 17.15 1.01
C VAL A 64 -11.99 16.83 1.16
N ALA A 65 -11.64 15.92 2.06
CA ALA A 65 -10.27 15.47 2.18
C ALA A 65 -9.85 14.97 0.79
N ASP A 66 -8.77 15.53 0.23
CA ASP A 66 -8.20 15.01 -1.01
C ASP A 66 -7.65 13.62 -0.68
N THR A 67 -8.40 12.59 -1.10
CA THR A 67 -7.96 11.20 -1.00
C THR A 67 -6.93 10.96 -2.08
N GLU A 68 -5.74 10.54 -1.65
CA GLU A 68 -4.59 10.22 -2.48
C GLU A 68 -4.38 8.71 -2.51
N ILE A 69 -3.89 8.21 -3.65
CA ILE A 69 -3.74 6.77 -3.89
C ILE A 69 -2.27 6.49 -4.20
N GLN A 70 -1.67 5.62 -3.38
CA GLN A 70 -0.39 5.00 -3.66
C GLN A 70 -0.62 3.62 -4.28
N GLU A 71 0.00 3.35 -5.44
CA GLU A 71 0.09 2.00 -6.00
C GLU A 71 1.52 1.47 -5.87
N ILE A 72 1.67 0.30 -5.26
CA ILE A 72 2.91 -0.48 -5.26
C ILE A 72 2.69 -1.65 -6.21
N ALA A 73 3.34 -1.60 -7.37
CA ALA A 73 3.21 -2.60 -8.43
C ALA A 73 4.32 -3.65 -8.37
N ASP A 74 4.16 -4.69 -9.20
CA ASP A 74 5.16 -5.72 -9.45
C ASP A 74 5.64 -6.46 -8.20
N LEU A 75 4.72 -6.74 -7.27
CA LEU A 75 5.04 -7.54 -6.10
C LEU A 75 5.29 -9.00 -6.50
N GLU A 76 6.45 -9.49 -6.08
CA GLU A 76 6.93 -10.83 -6.38
C GLU A 76 6.51 -11.84 -5.31
N MET A 77 6.54 -13.12 -5.67
CA MET A 77 6.42 -14.18 -4.67
C MET A 77 7.62 -14.15 -3.72
N GLY A 78 7.39 -14.31 -2.42
CA GLY A 78 8.43 -14.24 -1.41
C GLY A 78 8.57 -12.84 -0.83
N TRP A 79 9.80 -12.43 -0.52
CA TRP A 79 10.08 -11.20 0.22
C TRP A 79 10.11 -9.97 -0.68
N ASN A 80 9.31 -8.96 -0.33
CA ASN A 80 9.28 -7.65 -0.95
C ASN A 80 9.54 -6.59 0.13
N LEU A 81 10.37 -5.60 -0.19
CA LEU A 81 10.54 -4.42 0.67
C LEU A 81 9.58 -3.33 0.16
N ILE A 82 8.67 -2.90 1.02
CA ILE A 82 7.69 -1.85 0.72
C ILE A 82 7.75 -0.73 1.74
N SER A 83 7.26 0.45 1.35
CA SER A 83 7.10 1.61 2.22
C SER A 83 5.82 2.36 1.85
N LEU A 84 5.21 3.03 2.82
CA LEU A 84 4.03 3.85 2.58
C LEU A 84 4.43 5.31 2.37
N GLN A 85 3.93 5.92 1.30
CA GLN A 85 4.17 7.32 0.93
C GLN A 85 2.95 8.21 1.25
N VAL A 86 1.79 7.60 1.45
CA VAL A 86 0.55 8.25 1.90
C VAL A 86 0.22 7.81 3.32
N LEU A 87 -0.38 8.70 4.10
CA LEU A 87 -0.94 8.37 5.41
C LEU A 87 -2.23 7.58 5.21
N PRO A 88 -2.26 6.26 5.45
CA PRO A 88 -3.44 5.45 5.18
C PRO A 88 -4.62 5.89 6.05
N ASN A 89 -5.83 5.83 5.49
CA ASN A 89 -7.06 6.18 6.22
C ASN A 89 -7.27 5.30 7.47
N ASP A 90 -6.86 4.03 7.38
CA ASP A 90 -6.77 3.09 8.49
C ASP A 90 -5.36 2.48 8.46
N PRO A 91 -4.50 2.78 9.45
CA PRO A 91 -3.12 2.33 9.46
C PRO A 91 -2.97 0.86 9.89
N SER A 92 -4.03 0.15 10.27
CA SER A 92 -3.90 -1.26 10.66
C SER A 92 -3.38 -2.11 9.50
N PRO A 93 -2.46 -3.08 9.73
CA PRO A 93 -1.94 -3.92 8.66
C PRO A 93 -3.03 -4.64 7.85
N SER A 94 -4.11 -5.06 8.51
CA SER A 94 -5.26 -5.69 7.83
C SER A 94 -5.95 -4.74 6.85
N ALA A 95 -6.14 -3.47 7.22
CA ALA A 95 -6.83 -2.51 6.36
C ALA A 95 -5.95 -2.06 5.19
N VAL A 96 -4.66 -1.78 5.45
CA VAL A 96 -3.71 -1.43 4.40
C VAL A 96 -3.56 -2.57 3.40
N LEU A 97 -3.29 -3.80 3.88
CA LEU A 97 -3.06 -4.94 3.00
C LEU A 97 -4.34 -5.43 2.31
N ALA A 98 -5.54 -5.06 2.80
CA ALA A 98 -6.79 -5.34 2.10
C ALA A 98 -6.83 -4.72 0.69
N GLY A 99 -6.01 -3.70 0.42
CA GLY A 99 -5.79 -3.13 -0.91
C GLY A 99 -4.94 -4.00 -1.86
N LEU A 100 -4.53 -5.20 -1.46
CA LEU A 100 -3.89 -6.15 -2.35
C LEU A 100 -4.87 -6.63 -3.43
N THR A 101 -4.46 -6.50 -4.69
CA THR A 101 -5.22 -6.94 -5.85
C THR A 101 -4.40 -7.81 -6.78
N GLN A 102 -5.09 -8.70 -7.50
CA GLN A 102 -4.56 -9.48 -8.60
C GLN A 102 -5.49 -9.30 -9.80
N PHE A 103 -4.96 -8.90 -10.95
CA PHE A 103 -5.75 -8.61 -12.16
C PHE A 103 -6.95 -7.67 -11.90
N GLY A 104 -6.79 -6.71 -10.98
CA GLY A 104 -7.82 -5.72 -10.63
C GLY A 104 -8.90 -6.22 -9.65
N SER A 105 -8.80 -7.45 -9.15
CA SER A 105 -9.70 -7.99 -8.11
C SER A 105 -8.98 -8.12 -6.77
N GLN A 106 -9.67 -7.82 -5.68
CA GLN A 106 -9.15 -7.98 -4.32
C GLN A 106 -8.82 -9.45 -4.03
N VAL A 107 -7.73 -9.69 -3.29
CA VAL A 107 -7.33 -11.04 -2.86
C VAL A 107 -7.57 -11.25 -1.36
N ASP A 108 -7.87 -12.49 -0.98
CA ASP A 108 -7.91 -12.87 0.43
C ASP A 108 -6.50 -12.86 1.03
N LEU A 109 -6.34 -12.15 2.15
CA LEU A 109 -5.06 -11.98 2.82
C LEU A 109 -4.50 -13.30 3.37
N ASN A 110 -5.36 -14.19 3.87
CA ASN A 110 -4.90 -15.48 4.40
C ASN A 110 -4.29 -16.36 3.31
N SER A 111 -4.75 -16.18 2.07
CA SER A 111 -4.26 -16.88 0.89
C SER A 111 -3.06 -16.19 0.22
N ALA A 112 -2.96 -14.86 0.32
CA ALA A 112 -1.92 -14.07 -0.36
C ALA A 112 -0.70 -13.73 0.50
N VAL A 113 -0.90 -13.43 1.78
CA VAL A 113 0.14 -12.93 2.69
C VAL A 113 0.59 -14.05 3.62
N ASP A 114 1.90 -14.22 3.75
CA ASP A 114 2.51 -15.12 4.74
C ASP A 114 2.83 -14.37 6.03
N SER A 115 3.59 -13.28 5.93
CA SER A 115 3.92 -12.43 7.08
C SER A 115 4.35 -11.03 6.66
N LEU A 116 4.23 -10.09 7.61
CA LEU A 116 4.71 -8.72 7.51
C LEU A 116 5.69 -8.48 8.66
N TRP A 117 6.82 -7.85 8.36
CA TRP A 117 7.87 -7.55 9.33
C TRP A 117 8.32 -6.10 9.21
N CYS A 118 8.59 -5.45 10.33
CA CYS A 118 9.29 -4.17 10.36
C CYS A 118 10.25 -4.11 11.55
N TYR A 119 11.21 -3.20 11.49
CA TYR A 119 12.12 -2.94 12.60
C TYR A 119 11.70 -1.65 13.30
N ASP A 120 11.39 -1.74 14.60
CA ASP A 120 11.15 -0.59 15.46
C ASP A 120 12.47 -0.16 16.08
N ALA A 121 13.00 0.98 15.60
CA ALA A 121 14.28 1.51 16.06
C ALA A 121 14.19 2.18 17.44
N GLN A 122 13.01 2.58 17.91
CA GLN A 122 12.82 3.11 19.26
C GLN A 122 12.90 2.00 20.31
N LEU A 123 12.35 0.84 19.98
CA LEU A 123 12.32 -0.34 20.84
C LEU A 123 13.45 -1.34 20.51
N GLU A 124 14.28 -1.03 19.52
CA GLU A 124 15.39 -1.82 19.01
C GLU A 124 15.05 -3.28 18.69
N ARG A 125 13.86 -3.54 18.13
CA ARG A 125 13.36 -4.91 17.89
C ARG A 125 12.54 -5.05 16.62
N TRP A 126 12.46 -6.29 16.14
CA TRP A 126 11.56 -6.67 15.07
C TRP A 126 10.12 -6.78 15.57
N LEU A 127 9.21 -6.20 14.81
CA LEU A 127 7.77 -6.37 14.93
C LEU A 127 7.26 -7.23 13.77
N THR A 128 6.21 -7.99 14.03
CA THR A 128 5.64 -9.00 13.13
C THR A 128 4.13 -8.87 13.05
N TRP A 129 3.58 -9.30 11.93
CA TRP A 129 2.14 -9.49 11.77
C TRP A 129 1.84 -10.62 10.78
N SER A 130 0.76 -11.36 11.00
CA SER A 130 0.21 -12.32 10.02
C SER A 130 -1.33 -12.18 9.95
N PRO A 131 -1.94 -12.45 8.78
CA PRO A 131 -3.39 -12.35 8.61
C PRO A 131 -4.17 -13.35 9.48
N GLY A 132 -3.61 -14.55 9.71
CA GLY A 132 -4.18 -15.57 10.60
C GLY A 132 -3.95 -15.32 12.09
N GLY A 133 -3.20 -14.28 12.44
CA GLY A 133 -2.94 -13.89 13.82
C GLY A 133 -1.88 -14.71 14.56
N GLU A 134 -1.27 -15.70 13.92
CA GLU A 134 -0.25 -16.58 14.52
C GLU A 134 0.97 -15.78 14.99
N LEU A 135 1.38 -14.76 14.21
CA LEU A 135 2.49 -13.87 14.55
C LEU A 135 2.06 -12.66 15.39
N ASN A 136 0.76 -12.44 15.57
CA ASN A 136 0.25 -11.28 16.33
C ASN A 136 0.28 -11.52 17.84
N ASN A 137 0.42 -12.78 18.26
CA ASN A 137 0.42 -13.19 19.66
C ASN A 137 1.79 -13.10 20.34
N ILE A 138 2.83 -12.63 19.64
CA ILE A 138 4.14 -12.40 20.25
C ILE A 138 4.07 -11.11 21.08
N PRO A 139 4.10 -11.16 22.43
CA PRO A 139 3.84 -9.99 23.25
C PRO A 139 4.84 -8.87 22.98
N GLY A 140 4.32 -7.68 22.67
CA GLY A 140 5.14 -6.50 22.38
C GLY A 140 5.90 -6.55 21.05
N ALA A 141 5.63 -7.55 20.20
CA ALA A 141 6.20 -7.66 18.86
C ALA A 141 5.14 -7.62 17.76
N GLY A 142 3.90 -7.23 18.05
CA GLY A 142 2.85 -7.08 17.04
C GLY A 142 2.91 -5.72 16.35
N ILE A 143 2.88 -5.70 15.01
CA ILE A 143 2.66 -4.45 14.24
C ILE A 143 1.21 -4.01 14.45
N GLN A 144 1.01 -2.86 15.10
CA GLN A 144 -0.33 -2.27 15.29
C GLN A 144 -0.68 -1.32 14.15
N ASP A 145 0.28 -0.49 13.75
CA ASP A 145 0.10 0.56 12.74
C ASP A 145 1.21 0.50 11.69
N MET A 146 0.81 0.62 10.41
CA MET A 146 1.70 0.86 9.29
C MET A 146 1.91 2.37 9.12
N LYS A 147 3.15 2.81 9.32
CA LYS A 147 3.57 4.21 9.32
C LYS A 147 4.12 4.59 7.96
N ILE A 148 3.92 5.86 7.60
CA ILE A 148 4.56 6.47 6.44
C ILE A 148 6.09 6.39 6.57
N TYR A 149 6.78 6.21 5.45
CA TYR A 149 8.24 6.15 5.31
C TYR A 149 8.96 5.04 6.08
N GLN A 150 8.23 4.24 6.88
CA GLN A 150 8.77 3.04 7.52
C GLN A 150 8.90 1.95 6.46
N GLY A 151 10.03 1.24 6.46
CA GLY A 151 10.22 0.07 5.62
C GLY A 151 9.58 -1.18 6.23
N TYR A 152 8.93 -1.97 5.37
CA TYR A 152 8.26 -3.22 5.72
C TYR A 152 8.72 -4.34 4.79
N TRP A 153 9.11 -5.47 5.38
CA TRP A 153 9.30 -6.72 4.64
C TRP A 153 7.97 -7.47 4.57
N LEU A 154 7.36 -7.48 3.39
CA LEU A 154 6.14 -8.20 3.10
C LEU A 154 6.48 -9.52 2.39
N LYS A 155 6.08 -10.64 3.00
CA LYS A 155 6.23 -11.97 2.40
C LYS A 155 4.93 -12.44 1.77
N LEU A 156 4.95 -12.65 0.46
CA LEU A 156 3.79 -13.06 -0.34
C LEU A 156 3.89 -14.52 -0.77
N LYS A 157 2.73 -15.17 -0.86
CA LYS A 157 2.61 -16.59 -1.22
C LYS A 157 2.59 -16.81 -2.74
N PHE A 158 2.38 -15.76 -3.53
CA PHE A 158 2.40 -15.79 -5.00
C PHE A 158 2.73 -14.39 -5.58
N ALA A 159 3.04 -14.34 -6.88
CA ALA A 159 3.48 -13.14 -7.59
C ALA A 159 2.34 -12.47 -8.38
N GLY A 160 2.61 -11.27 -8.92
CA GLY A 160 1.67 -10.53 -9.77
C GLY A 160 0.61 -9.77 -8.98
N LEU A 161 0.91 -9.48 -7.71
CA LEU A 161 0.08 -8.68 -6.84
C LEU A 161 0.43 -7.20 -6.99
N LYS A 162 -0.58 -6.36 -6.73
CA LYS A 162 -0.42 -4.92 -6.57
C LYS A 162 -1.03 -4.53 -5.23
N LEU A 163 -0.45 -3.54 -4.57
CA LEU A 163 -1.00 -2.97 -3.34
C LEU A 163 -1.47 -1.55 -3.62
N HIS A 164 -2.77 -1.30 -3.45
CA HIS A 164 -3.34 0.04 -3.49
C HIS A 164 -3.57 0.54 -2.07
N VAL A 165 -3.04 1.70 -1.73
CA VAL A 165 -3.21 2.33 -0.41
C VAL A 165 -3.85 3.68 -0.62
N GLU A 166 -5.05 3.84 -0.06
CA GLU A 166 -5.77 5.12 -0.02
C GLU A 166 -5.47 5.86 1.27
N GLY A 167 -5.23 7.15 1.15
CA GLY A 167 -4.84 7.96 2.29
C GLY A 167 -4.83 9.44 1.98
N SER A 168 -4.08 10.18 2.78
CA SER A 168 -3.81 11.60 2.57
C SER A 168 -2.31 11.83 2.47
N LEU A 169 -1.91 12.92 1.82
CA LEU A 169 -0.51 13.35 1.86
C LEU A 169 -0.14 13.77 3.28
N PRO A 170 1.05 13.41 3.77
CA PRO A 170 1.51 13.90 5.06
C PRO A 170 1.69 15.41 5.02
N GLU A 171 1.15 16.12 6.01
CA GLU A 171 1.27 17.59 6.13
C GLU A 171 2.72 18.05 6.18
N ASN A 172 3.61 17.18 6.67
CA ASN A 172 5.04 17.41 6.73
C ASN A 172 5.75 16.06 6.52
N GLY A 173 6.56 15.93 5.46
CA GLY A 173 7.26 14.69 5.09
C GLY A 173 8.42 14.32 6.00
N ALA A 174 8.31 14.59 7.31
CA ALA A 174 9.38 14.38 8.27
C ALA A 174 9.41 12.91 8.74
N VAL A 175 10.61 12.34 8.76
CA VAL A 175 10.88 11.01 9.31
C VAL A 175 11.62 11.17 10.64
N THR A 176 11.13 10.51 11.69
CA THR A 176 11.84 10.44 12.98
C THR A 176 12.90 9.34 12.92
N LEU A 177 14.15 9.69 13.18
CA LEU A 177 15.27 8.74 13.24
C LEU A 177 15.70 8.51 14.68
N TYR A 178 16.06 7.28 15.00
CA TYR A 178 16.63 6.89 16.29
C TYR A 178 18.12 6.55 16.13
N PRO A 179 18.95 6.70 17.19
CA PRO A 179 20.32 6.24 17.15
C PRO A 179 20.41 4.75 16.75
N GLY A 180 21.38 4.41 15.91
CA GLY A 180 21.57 3.03 15.42
C GLY A 180 20.88 2.75 14.09
N TRP A 181 20.32 1.54 13.96
CA TRP A 181 19.70 1.09 12.72
C TRP A 181 18.25 1.58 12.61
N ASN A 182 17.86 2.06 11.43
CA ASN A 182 16.48 2.43 11.10
C ASN A 182 16.10 1.72 9.79
N LEU A 183 14.88 1.19 9.70
CA LEU A 183 14.37 0.58 8.48
C LEU A 183 13.40 1.55 7.80
N ILE A 184 13.87 2.20 6.73
CA ILE A 184 13.19 3.33 6.08
C ILE A 184 13.02 2.98 4.59
N GLY A 185 12.01 3.53 3.93
CA GLY A 185 11.82 3.38 2.49
C GLY A 185 10.93 4.44 1.87
#